data_AF-A0A379EZQ0-F1
#
_entry.id   AF-A0A379EZQ0-F1
#
_cell.length_a   1.000
_cell.length_b   1.000
_cell.length_c   1.000
_cell.angle_alpha   90.00
_cell.angle_beta   90.00
_cell.angle_gamma   90.00
#
_symmetry.space_group_name_H-M   'P 1'
#
loop_
_entity.id
_entity.type
_entity.pdbx_description
1 polymer ?
#
loop_
_entity_poly.entity_id
_entity_poly.type
_entity_poly.pdbx_seq_one_letter_code
_entity_poly.pdbx_strand_id
1 'polypeptide(L)' 'MTTIVSVRRNGQVVIGGDGQATMGNTVMKGNVRKVRRLYNDKVIAGFAGGTADAFTLFELFGA' A
#
# COMPACT_ATOMS: atom_id res chain seq x y z
N MET A 1 4.92 -11.59 -0.83
CA MET A 1 5.30 -10.31 -1.44
C MET A 1 4.04 -9.68 -2.01
N THR A 2 3.92 -8.36 -1.99
CA THR A 2 2.74 -7.65 -2.51
C THR A 2 3.16 -6.79 -3.69
N THR A 3 2.32 -6.66 -4.69
CA THR A 3 2.46 -5.82 -5.87
C THR A 3 1.60 -4.57 -5.70
N ILE A 4 2.21 -3.40 -5.90
CA ILE A 4 1.51 -2.11 -5.96
C ILE A 4 1.67 -1.57 -7.38
N VAL A 5 0.58 -1.11 -7.98
CA VAL A 5 0.53 -0.52 -9.33
C VAL A 5 -0.10 0.87 -9.26
N SER A 6 0.43 1.81 -10.02
CA SER A 6 -0.13 3.15 -10.20
C SER A 6 -0.45 3.41 -11.66
N VAL A 7 -1.64 3.94 -11.93
CA VAL A 7 -2.08 4.37 -13.27
C VAL A 7 -2.46 5.84 -13.21
N ARG A 8 -1.93 6.63 -14.14
CA ARG A 8 -2.31 8.04 -14.34
C ARG A 8 -2.88 8.21 -15.74
N ARG A 9 -4.11 8.72 -15.83
CA ARG A 9 -4.80 8.98 -17.10
C ARG A 9 -5.81 10.13 -16.95
N ASN A 10 -5.87 11.02 -17.93
CA ASN A 10 -6.85 12.12 -17.99
C ASN A 10 -6.92 12.95 -16.69
N GLY A 11 -5.78 13.30 -16.11
CA GLY A 11 -5.71 14.07 -14.85
C GLY A 11 -6.08 13.29 -13.59
N GLN A 12 -6.41 12.00 -13.70
CA GLN A 12 -6.76 11.14 -12.57
C GLN A 12 -5.62 10.15 -12.26
N VAL A 13 -5.47 9.80 -10.99
CA VAL A 13 -4.49 8.84 -10.49
C VAL A 13 -5.21 7.76 -9.69
N VAL A 14 -4.87 6.51 -9.97
CA VAL A 14 -5.34 5.33 -9.23
C VAL A 14 -4.14 4.54 -8.76
N ILE A 15 -4.16 4.10 -7.49
CA ILE A 15 -3.22 3.13 -6.95
C ILE A 15 -4.01 1.88 -6.58
N GLY A 16 -3.52 0.72 -7.01
CA GLY A 16 -4.05 -0.59 -6.65
C GLY A 16 -2.94 -1.53 -6.18
N GLY A 17 -3.32 -2.58 -5.48
CA GLY A 17 -2.40 -3.65 -5.11
C GLY A 17 -3.14 -4.89 -4.68
N ASP A 18 -2.47 -6.04 -4.70
CA ASP A 18 -3.04 -7.28 -4.19
C ASP A 18 -3.06 -7.29 -2.65
N GLY A 19 -4.01 -8.04 -2.08
CA GLY A 19 -4.24 -8.09 -0.64
C GLY A 19 -3.40 -9.13 0.10
N GLN A 20 -2.41 -9.74 -0.55
CA GLN A 20 -1.72 -10.91 -0.03
C GLN A 20 -0.63 -10.55 0.99
N ALA A 21 -0.75 -11.08 2.20
CA ALA A 21 0.38 -11.20 3.14
C ALA A 21 0.91 -12.63 3.11
N THR A 22 2.23 -12.76 2.99
CA THR A 22 2.93 -14.06 2.98
C THR A 22 3.95 -14.10 4.12
N MET A 23 4.08 -15.25 4.78
CA MET A 23 5.16 -15.54 5.71
C MET A 23 5.90 -16.78 5.20
N GLY A 24 7.16 -16.62 4.78
CA GLY A 24 7.86 -17.64 4.00
C GLY A 24 7.10 -17.93 2.70
N ASN A 25 6.80 -19.20 2.45
CA ASN A 25 6.10 -19.66 1.26
C ASN A 25 4.57 -19.73 1.42
N THR A 26 4.03 -19.35 2.58
CA THR A 26 2.61 -19.49 2.90
C THR A 26 1.88 -18.16 2.86
N VAL A 27 0.69 -18.13 2.24
CA VAL A 27 -0.23 -16.99 2.31
C VAL A 27 -0.93 -16.99 3.66
N MET A 28 -0.72 -15.94 4.45
CA MET A 28 -1.27 -15.78 5.79
C MET A 28 -2.62 -15.07 5.80
N LYS A 29 -2.84 -14.12 4.88
CA LYS A 29 -4.06 -13.30 4.82
C LYS A 29 -4.26 -12.70 3.43
N GLY A 30 -5.48 -12.78 2.90
CA GLY A 30 -5.82 -12.27 1.56
C GLY A 30 -6.38 -10.84 1.49
N ASN A 31 -6.61 -10.19 2.62
CA ASN A 31 -7.28 -8.87 2.72
C ASN A 31 -6.41 -7.81 3.42
N VAL A 32 -5.14 -7.70 3.06
CA VAL A 32 -4.28 -6.64 3.59
C VAL A 32 -4.47 -5.35 2.80
N ARG A 33 -4.80 -4.26 3.50
CA ARG A 33 -4.89 -2.91 2.91
C ARG A 33 -3.53 -2.22 2.97
N LYS A 34 -2.77 -2.30 1.88
CA LYS A 34 -1.46 -1.63 1.74
C LYS A 34 -1.50 -0.31 0.96
N VAL A 35 -2.68 0.11 0.52
CA VAL A 35 -2.93 1.44 -0.05
C VAL A 35 -3.66 2.28 0.99
N ARG A 36 -3.13 3.47 1.28
CA ARG A 36 -3.70 4.44 2.21
C ARG A 36 -3.68 5.83 1.60
N ARG A 37 -4.61 6.66 2.06
CA ARG A 37 -4.57 8.09 1.79
C ARG A 37 -3.91 8.80 2.96
N LEU A 38 -3.12 9.82 2.63
CA LEU A 38 -2.33 10.64 3.55
C LEU A 38 -2.61 12.11 3.28
N TYR A 39 -2.16 12.99 4.17
CA TYR A 39 -2.22 14.45 4.01
C TYR A 39 -3.62 14.93 3.61
N ASN A 40 -4.61 14.70 4.48
CA ASN A 40 -6.02 15.08 4.26
C ASN A 40 -6.57 14.58 2.92
N ASP A 41 -6.37 13.29 2.63
CA ASP A 41 -6.80 12.62 1.40
C ASP A 41 -6.21 13.14 0.09
N LYS A 42 -5.23 14.05 0.14
CA LYS A 42 -4.59 14.62 -1.06
C LYS A 42 -3.47 13.76 -1.63
N VAL A 43 -2.91 12.85 -0.83
CA VAL A 43 -1.81 11.96 -1.24
C VAL A 43 -2.27 10.52 -1.15
N ILE A 44 -1.97 9.71 -2.18
CA ILE A 44 -2.21 8.27 -2.18
C ILE A 44 -0.85 7.57 -2.06
N ALA A 45 -0.70 6.72 -1.06
CA ALA A 45 0.52 5.95 -0.83
C ALA A 45 0.22 4.45 -0.85
N GLY A 46 1.09 3.67 -1.48
CA GLY A 46 1.02 2.20 -1.51
C GLY A 46 2.37 1.60 -1.14
N PHE A 47 2.37 0.53 -0.34
CA PHE A 47 3.62 -0.11 0.13
C PHE A 47 3.71 -1.59 -0.26
N ALA A 48 4.81 -2.01 -0.89
CA ALA A 48 5.01 -3.38 -1.36
C ALA A 48 5.88 -4.24 -0.40
N GLY A 49 6.50 -3.65 0.63
CA GLY A 49 7.41 -4.33 1.55
C GLY A 49 6.74 -4.94 2.79
N GLY A 50 7.54 -5.13 3.85
CA GLY A 50 7.12 -5.65 5.14
C GLY A 50 6.10 -4.75 5.86
N THR A 51 5.18 -5.35 6.61
CA THR A 51 4.12 -4.57 7.28
C THR A 51 4.67 -3.56 8.28
N ALA A 52 5.75 -3.89 9.00
CA ALA A 52 6.37 -2.99 9.98
C ALA A 52 6.96 -1.72 9.31
N ASP A 53 7.73 -1.89 8.24
CA ASP A 53 8.29 -0.76 7.47
C ASP A 53 7.19 0.15 6.91
N ALA A 54 6.06 -0.45 6.49
CA ALA A 54 4.90 0.29 6.02
C ALA A 54 4.34 1.22 7.10
N PHE A 55 4.17 0.72 8.32
CA PHE A 55 3.69 1.52 9.45
C PHE A 55 4.66 2.65 9.78
N THR A 56 5.95 2.36 9.89
CA THR A 56 6.98 3.37 10.18
C THR A 56 7.01 4.48 9.12
N LEU A 57 6.95 4.13 7.83
CA LEU A 57 6.93 5.13 6.75
C LEU A 57 5.64 5.95 6.75
N PHE A 58 4.49 5.33 7.01
CA PHE A 58 3.22 6.08 7.08
C PHE A 58 3.20 7.06 8.26
N GLU A 59 3.71 6.67 9.42
CA GLU A 59 3.87 7.58 10.56
C GLU A 59 4.82 8.73 10.23
N LEU A 60 5.97 8.45 9.59
CA LEU A 60 6.93 9.47 9.18
C LEU A 60 6.33 10.50 8.20
N PHE A 61 5.45 10.06 7.30
CA PHE A 61 4.79 10.92 6.31
C PHE A 61 3.45 11.52 6.79
N GLY A 62 3.11 11.40 8.08
CA GLY A 62 1.97 12.08 8.70
C GLY A 62 0.61 11.45 8.41
N ALA A 63 0.53 10.11 8.49
CA ALA A 63 -0.73 9.36 8.53
C ALA A 63 -1.51 9.57 9.84
#